data_AF-A0A371LBC2-F1
#
_entry.id   AF-A0A371LBC2-F1
#
_cell.length_a   1.000
_cell.length_b   1.000
_cell.length_c   1.000
_cell.angle_alpha   90.00
_cell.angle_beta   90.00
_cell.angle_gamma   90.00
#
_symmetry.space_group_name_H-M   'P 1'
#
loop_
_entity.id
_entity.type
_entity.pdbx_description
1 polymer ?
#
loop_
_entity_poly.entity_id
_entity_poly.type
_entity_poly.pdbx_seq_one_letter_code
_entity_poly.pdbx_strand_id
1 'polypeptide(L)'
;MPLETPARIVRALVGRGYNAEREAVTLIAGSDDPGRTLARVVEAVPDDALRITADHVREVLASAPAADPPGTESTGPAAAQVTDADASATAASDPPVSAATSHDNADHTAQSTPAEAEGEPTGRNVDPALRSLEIANDMTGQSTGTGEYDDFVKVFRDRYEKLSKMLRGRVNHRPAKAISNMSGGEDAELIGLVDDVRSTKSGHWIIELEDTTGTFPCLVMKDKDIAGYVDELLMDECIAVQGTLSGDAGILFVDSMHFPDVPRSHRPNTADRDVQAALISDVHVGSQEFMAGAWNRFADWLHTEEAERIEYLLIAGDMVEGVGVYPNQDEELDVIDIYEQYEAFSEHLKSVPGDLDIVMIPGNHDAVRLAEPQPGFDDELRDIMSAHDARITSNPSMITLEGVNVLMYHGVSLDEVIAELPADKASYDEPHKAMYQLLKKRHVAPQFGGHTRLAPEELDYLVMEDVPDIFHTGHVHKLGWGKYHNVLAVNSGCWQAQTDFQKSVNIDPDAGYAPIVDLDTLNMTVRKFS
;
A
#
# COMPACT_ATOMS: atom_id res chain seq x y z
N MET A 1 6.47 -28.37 -13.02
CA MET A 1 6.08 -27.16 -13.78
C MET A 1 6.13 -25.99 -12.81
N PRO A 2 6.44 -24.75 -13.22
CA PRO A 2 6.05 -23.60 -12.40
C PRO A 2 4.51 -23.56 -12.33
N LEU A 3 3.97 -23.17 -11.17
CA LEU A 3 2.54 -22.90 -11.03
C LEU A 3 2.19 -21.68 -11.90
N GLU A 4 1.05 -21.70 -12.60
CA GLU A 4 0.59 -20.51 -13.32
C GLU A 4 -0.02 -19.51 -12.33
N THR A 5 0.46 -18.27 -12.33
CA THR A 5 -0.02 -17.25 -11.41
C THR A 5 -1.49 -16.88 -11.69
N PRO A 6 -2.29 -16.53 -10.66
CA PRO A 6 -3.68 -16.09 -10.83
C PRO A 6 -3.88 -15.02 -11.90
N ALA A 7 -2.99 -14.03 -11.96
CA ALA A 7 -3.01 -12.96 -12.98
C ALA A 7 -2.89 -13.50 -14.42
N ARG A 8 -2.07 -14.53 -14.65
CA ARG A 8 -1.91 -15.18 -15.96
C ARG A 8 -3.18 -15.94 -16.36
N ILE A 9 -3.85 -16.60 -15.41
CA ILE A 9 -5.12 -17.30 -15.63
C ILE A 9 -6.24 -16.28 -15.94
N VAL A 10 -6.30 -15.16 -15.22
CA VAL A 10 -7.25 -14.05 -15.51
C VAL A 10 -7.00 -13.47 -16.90
N ARG A 11 -5.76 -13.07 -17.23
CA ARG A 11 -5.41 -12.54 -18.57
C ARG A 11 -5.77 -13.55 -19.68
N ALA A 12 -5.63 -14.86 -19.44
CA ALA A 12 -5.99 -15.91 -20.40
C ALA A 12 -7.50 -16.20 -20.53
N LEU A 13 -8.32 -15.96 -19.49
CA LEU A 13 -9.78 -16.05 -19.54
C LEU A 13 -10.40 -14.80 -20.19
N VAL A 14 -9.94 -13.61 -19.82
CA VAL A 14 -10.34 -12.34 -20.42
C VAL A 14 -9.98 -12.30 -21.91
N GLY A 15 -8.79 -12.80 -22.29
CA GLY A 15 -8.37 -12.97 -23.68
C GLY A 15 -9.21 -13.97 -24.50
N ARG A 16 -10.17 -14.66 -23.88
CA ARG A 16 -11.18 -15.53 -24.53
C ARG A 16 -12.62 -15.03 -24.34
N GLY A 17 -12.82 -13.87 -23.70
CA GLY A 17 -14.13 -13.25 -23.50
C GLY A 17 -14.86 -13.63 -22.20
N TYR A 18 -14.21 -14.35 -21.27
CA TYR A 18 -14.82 -14.75 -20.00
C TYR A 18 -14.37 -13.88 -18.84
N ASN A 19 -15.33 -13.43 -18.02
CA ASN A 19 -15.04 -13.01 -16.64
C ASN A 19 -14.81 -14.25 -15.74
N ALA A 20 -14.24 -14.08 -14.56
CA ALA A 20 -13.98 -15.19 -13.64
C ALA A 20 -14.27 -14.81 -12.18
N GLU A 21 -14.68 -15.79 -11.36
CA GLU A 21 -14.70 -15.66 -9.91
C GLU A 21 -13.30 -15.82 -9.31
N ARG A 22 -12.99 -15.07 -8.23
CA ARG A 22 -11.72 -15.18 -7.50
C ARG A 22 -11.44 -16.63 -7.08
N GLU A 23 -12.45 -17.32 -6.54
CA GLU A 23 -12.33 -18.74 -6.19
C GLU A 23 -12.10 -19.64 -7.42
N ALA A 24 -12.77 -19.40 -8.55
CA ALA A 24 -12.54 -20.15 -9.78
C ALA A 24 -11.09 -20.02 -10.27
N VAL A 25 -10.52 -18.81 -10.22
CA VAL A 25 -9.11 -18.56 -10.56
C VAL A 25 -8.18 -19.30 -9.58
N THR A 26 -8.44 -19.25 -8.27
CA THR A 26 -7.68 -19.99 -7.25
C THR A 26 -7.73 -21.50 -7.47
N LEU A 27 -8.90 -22.07 -7.78
CA LEU A 27 -9.09 -23.49 -8.06
C LEU A 27 -8.39 -23.95 -9.35
N ILE A 28 -8.22 -23.07 -10.35
CA ILE A 28 -7.40 -23.34 -11.54
C ILE A 28 -5.91 -23.26 -11.18
N ALA A 29 -5.49 -22.22 -10.46
CA ALA A 29 -4.09 -21.99 -10.09
C ALA A 29 -3.51 -23.07 -9.16
N GLY A 30 -4.33 -23.61 -8.26
CA GLY A 30 -3.98 -24.67 -7.31
C GLY A 30 -4.09 -26.10 -7.83
N SER A 31 -4.28 -26.33 -9.14
CA SER A 31 -4.33 -27.68 -9.71
C SER A 31 -2.94 -28.24 -10.04
N ASP A 32 -2.83 -29.56 -10.22
CA ASP A 32 -1.58 -30.23 -10.64
C ASP A 32 -1.03 -29.75 -12.01
N ASP A 33 -1.91 -29.20 -12.85
CA ASP A 33 -1.59 -28.68 -14.19
C ASP A 33 -2.56 -27.54 -14.55
N PRO A 34 -2.30 -26.30 -14.06
CA PRO A 34 -3.24 -25.17 -14.18
C PRO A 34 -3.62 -24.86 -15.63
N GLY A 35 -2.65 -24.92 -16.55
CA GLY A 35 -2.87 -24.65 -17.98
C GLY A 35 -3.78 -25.70 -18.64
N ARG A 36 -3.70 -26.97 -18.21
CA ARG A 36 -4.61 -28.03 -18.65
C ARG A 36 -5.98 -27.97 -17.99
N THR A 37 -6.06 -27.60 -16.71
CA THR A 37 -7.35 -27.33 -16.05
C THR A 37 -8.06 -26.18 -16.74
N LEU A 38 -7.38 -25.05 -16.97
CA LEU A 38 -7.87 -23.89 -17.71
C LEU A 38 -8.39 -24.25 -19.10
N ALA A 39 -7.64 -25.07 -19.85
CA ALA A 39 -8.08 -25.54 -21.17
C ALA A 39 -9.38 -26.35 -21.10
N ARG A 40 -9.50 -27.28 -20.14
CA ARG A 40 -10.72 -28.09 -19.94
C ARG A 40 -11.90 -27.29 -19.41
N VAL A 41 -11.66 -26.27 -18.57
CA VAL A 41 -12.72 -25.35 -18.10
C VAL A 41 -13.32 -24.59 -19.28
N VAL A 42 -12.51 -24.02 -20.16
CA VAL A 42 -13.03 -23.31 -21.34
C VAL A 42 -13.70 -24.26 -22.36
N GLU A 43 -13.36 -25.55 -22.37
CA GLU A 43 -14.01 -26.56 -23.23
C GLU A 43 -15.34 -27.09 -22.67
N ALA A 44 -15.53 -27.06 -21.33
CA ALA A 44 -16.72 -27.59 -20.66
C ALA A 44 -17.79 -26.53 -20.34
N VAL A 45 -17.43 -25.24 -20.36
CA VAL A 45 -18.33 -24.12 -20.03
C VAL A 45 -19.30 -23.84 -21.19
N PRO A 46 -20.61 -23.60 -20.92
CA PRO A 46 -21.60 -23.33 -21.97
C PRO A 46 -21.27 -22.14 -22.88
N ASP A 47 -21.68 -22.24 -24.16
CA ASP A 47 -21.45 -21.21 -25.20
C ASP A 47 -22.05 -19.82 -24.85
N ASP A 48 -23.00 -19.73 -23.91
CA ASP A 48 -23.64 -18.50 -23.45
C ASP A 48 -23.12 -17.98 -22.09
N ALA A 49 -22.20 -18.70 -21.44
CA ALA A 49 -21.72 -18.37 -20.11
C ALA A 49 -20.59 -17.31 -20.13
N LEU A 50 -20.95 -16.05 -19.85
CA LEU A 50 -20.02 -14.91 -19.78
C LEU A 50 -19.10 -14.89 -18.52
N ARG A 51 -19.23 -15.86 -17.61
CA ARG A 51 -18.48 -15.93 -16.34
C ARG A 51 -18.12 -17.36 -15.97
N ILE A 52 -16.85 -17.59 -15.66
CA ILE A 52 -16.37 -18.83 -15.04
C ILE A 52 -16.66 -18.78 -13.54
N THR A 53 -17.45 -19.73 -13.04
CA THR A 53 -17.76 -19.88 -11.62
C THR A 53 -16.88 -20.95 -10.98
N ALA A 54 -16.81 -20.96 -9.65
CA ALA A 54 -16.10 -22.02 -8.92
C ALA A 54 -16.64 -23.42 -9.25
N ASP A 55 -17.96 -23.55 -9.46
CA ASP A 55 -18.60 -24.83 -9.79
C ASP A 55 -18.21 -25.37 -11.17
N HIS A 56 -18.05 -24.51 -12.19
CA HIS A 56 -17.51 -24.94 -13.50
C HIS A 56 -16.11 -25.57 -13.37
N VAL A 57 -15.29 -25.05 -12.45
CA VAL A 57 -13.95 -25.60 -12.17
C VAL A 57 -14.05 -26.90 -11.36
N ARG A 58 -14.90 -26.95 -10.33
CA ARG A 58 -15.14 -28.16 -9.53
C ARG A 58 -15.64 -29.33 -10.38
N GLU A 59 -16.55 -29.10 -11.33
CA GLU A 59 -17.05 -30.13 -12.25
C GLU A 59 -15.96 -30.65 -13.20
N VAL A 60 -15.07 -29.77 -13.69
CA VAL A 60 -13.94 -30.16 -14.53
C VAL A 60 -12.87 -30.94 -13.73
N LEU A 61 -12.62 -30.58 -12.47
CA LEU A 61 -11.74 -31.33 -11.59
C LEU A 61 -12.35 -32.70 -11.21
N ALA A 62 -13.64 -32.76 -10.87
CA ALA A 62 -14.35 -34.00 -10.55
C ALA A 62 -14.50 -34.96 -11.74
N SER A 63 -14.51 -34.45 -12.96
CA SER A 63 -14.51 -35.24 -14.21
C SER A 63 -13.11 -35.60 -14.73
N ALA A 64 -12.04 -35.32 -13.97
CA ALA A 64 -10.72 -35.82 -14.31
C ALA A 64 -10.65 -37.35 -14.09
N PRO A 65 -10.27 -38.16 -15.12
CA PRO A 65 -10.11 -39.59 -14.92
C PRO A 65 -8.90 -39.87 -14.01
N ALA A 66 -9.10 -40.65 -12.96
CA ALA A 66 -8.01 -41.18 -12.14
C ALA A 66 -7.05 -42.01 -13.00
N ALA A 67 -5.75 -41.96 -12.69
CA ALA A 67 -4.74 -42.74 -13.40
C ALA A 67 -4.98 -44.26 -13.26
N ASP A 68 -4.73 -45.01 -14.33
CA ASP A 68 -5.11 -46.43 -14.47
C ASP A 68 -4.64 -47.32 -13.28
N PRO A 69 -5.57 -47.94 -12.52
CA PRO A 69 -5.22 -48.94 -11.54
C PRO A 69 -5.15 -50.35 -12.17
N PRO A 70 -4.13 -51.18 -11.84
CA PRO A 70 -4.06 -52.55 -12.34
C PRO A 70 -4.90 -53.51 -11.49
N GLY A 71 -5.98 -54.06 -12.06
CA GLY A 71 -6.62 -55.26 -11.50
C GLY A 71 -8.15 -55.29 -11.58
N THR A 72 -8.68 -56.33 -12.24
CA THR A 72 -10.10 -56.70 -12.28
C THR A 72 -10.57 -57.33 -10.96
N GLU A 73 -11.79 -57.04 -10.52
CA GLU A 73 -12.94 -57.95 -10.67
C GLU A 73 -14.27 -57.26 -10.30
N SER A 74 -15.41 -57.94 -10.45
CA SER A 74 -16.75 -57.32 -10.50
C SER A 74 -17.70 -57.78 -9.38
N THR A 75 -18.68 -56.94 -9.02
CA THR A 75 -20.07 -57.40 -8.79
C THR A 75 -21.08 -56.23 -8.86
N GLY A 76 -22.37 -56.58 -9.01
CA GLY A 76 -23.48 -55.68 -9.35
C GLY A 76 -24.41 -55.25 -8.20
N PRO A 77 -25.61 -54.70 -8.50
CA PRO A 77 -26.21 -53.62 -7.70
C PRO A 77 -27.62 -53.91 -7.12
N ALA A 78 -28.32 -52.83 -6.69
CA ALA A 78 -29.73 -52.68 -6.28
C ALA A 78 -30.07 -52.85 -4.78
N ALA A 79 -31.08 -52.19 -4.17
CA ALA A 79 -31.81 -50.94 -4.53
C ALA A 79 -32.77 -50.45 -3.39
N ALA A 80 -33.12 -49.15 -3.46
CA ALA A 80 -34.44 -48.51 -3.21
C ALA A 80 -35.14 -48.43 -1.80
N GLN A 81 -35.76 -47.25 -1.60
CA GLN A 81 -36.93 -46.92 -0.73
C GLN A 81 -36.73 -46.93 0.81
N VAL A 82 -37.54 -46.23 1.64
CA VAL A 82 -38.92 -45.68 1.47
C VAL A 82 -39.04 -44.22 1.98
N THR A 83 -40.11 -43.52 1.58
CA THR A 83 -40.64 -42.24 2.11
C THR A 83 -41.41 -42.45 3.44
N ASP A 84 -41.99 -41.46 4.16
CA ASP A 84 -43.13 -40.56 3.84
C ASP A 84 -43.18 -39.30 4.74
N ALA A 85 -44.12 -38.38 4.46
CA ALA A 85 -44.26 -37.07 5.11
C ALA A 85 -45.73 -36.64 5.33
N ASP A 86 -45.94 -35.69 6.25
CA ASP A 86 -46.97 -34.62 6.26
C ASP A 86 -46.59 -33.62 7.40
N ALA A 87 -46.60 -32.28 7.27
CA ALA A 87 -47.69 -31.33 6.98
C ALA A 87 -48.62 -31.06 8.19
N SER A 88 -49.11 -29.84 8.50
CA SER A 88 -49.05 -28.54 7.80
C SER A 88 -49.14 -27.32 8.77
N ALA A 89 -49.17 -26.10 8.22
CA ALA A 89 -49.08 -24.77 8.86
C ALA A 89 -50.30 -24.36 9.77
N THR A 90 -50.31 -23.25 10.55
CA THR A 90 -50.34 -21.83 10.08
C THR A 90 -50.23 -20.75 11.19
N ALA A 91 -49.42 -19.70 10.91
CA ALA A 91 -49.70 -18.24 10.97
C ALA A 91 -50.01 -17.41 12.26
N ALA A 92 -49.28 -16.28 12.36
CA ALA A 92 -49.73 -14.88 12.58
C ALA A 92 -49.68 -14.16 13.97
N SER A 93 -49.38 -12.85 13.87
CA SER A 93 -49.74 -11.67 14.70
C SER A 93 -48.85 -11.16 15.86
N ASP A 94 -48.55 -9.85 15.74
CA ASP A 94 -48.10 -8.84 16.72
C ASP A 94 -49.32 -8.06 17.29
N PRO A 95 -49.21 -7.07 18.23
CA PRO A 95 -48.11 -6.66 19.14
C PRO A 95 -48.68 -6.69 20.62
N PRO A 96 -48.67 -5.67 21.55
CA PRO A 96 -47.86 -4.45 21.75
C PRO A 96 -47.42 -4.07 23.20
N VAL A 97 -46.46 -3.14 23.28
CA VAL A 97 -46.09 -2.13 24.32
C VAL A 97 -46.38 -2.30 25.83
N SER A 98 -45.44 -1.82 26.64
CA SER A 98 -45.69 -1.16 27.95
C SER A 98 -44.56 -0.18 28.31
N ALA A 99 -44.84 0.83 29.12
CA ALA A 99 -43.91 1.90 29.50
C ALA A 99 -43.78 2.03 31.03
N ALA A 100 -42.68 2.62 31.50
CA ALA A 100 -42.46 2.97 32.91
C ALA A 100 -41.99 4.43 33.03
N THR A 101 -42.34 5.08 34.14
CA THR A 101 -42.23 6.55 34.31
C THR A 101 -41.10 6.97 35.25
N SER A 102 -40.38 8.03 34.88
CA SER A 102 -39.45 8.77 35.75
C SER A 102 -40.16 9.61 36.81
N HIS A 103 -39.55 9.80 37.99
CA HIS A 103 -39.86 10.87 38.95
C HIS A 103 -38.61 11.29 39.76
N ASP A 104 -38.43 12.60 39.88
CA ASP A 104 -37.83 13.39 40.97
C ASP A 104 -36.47 13.04 41.61
N ASN A 105 -35.47 13.85 41.23
CA ASN A 105 -34.73 14.80 42.09
C ASN A 105 -34.37 14.40 43.55
N ALA A 106 -33.06 14.41 43.82
CA ALA A 106 -32.50 14.81 45.11
C ALA A 106 -31.30 15.75 44.90
N ASP A 107 -31.35 16.95 45.48
CA ASP A 107 -30.31 17.98 45.39
C ASP A 107 -29.27 17.80 46.52
N HIS A 108 -27.98 17.86 46.19
CA HIS A 108 -26.89 17.79 47.18
C HIS A 108 -25.72 18.71 46.82
N THR A 109 -25.57 19.78 47.59
CA THR A 109 -24.54 20.80 47.41
C THR A 109 -23.19 20.44 48.06
N ALA A 110 -22.12 20.60 47.28
CA ALA A 110 -20.76 20.98 47.68
C ALA A 110 -20.07 20.23 48.84
N GLN A 111 -19.05 19.44 48.49
CA GLN A 111 -17.84 19.28 49.31
C GLN A 111 -16.60 19.64 48.48
N SER A 112 -15.64 20.32 49.09
CA SER A 112 -14.37 20.69 48.46
C SER A 112 -13.35 19.56 48.60
N THR A 113 -12.70 19.21 47.49
CA THR A 113 -11.51 18.36 47.52
C THR A 113 -10.34 19.11 48.19
N PRO A 114 -9.51 18.44 49.01
CA PRO A 114 -8.20 18.97 49.39
C PRO A 114 -7.29 19.09 48.17
N ALA A 115 -6.30 19.98 48.24
CA ALA A 115 -5.28 20.06 47.19
C ALA A 115 -4.49 18.75 47.11
N GLU A 116 -4.27 18.27 45.89
CA GLU A 116 -3.32 17.19 45.60
C GLU A 116 -1.90 17.67 45.92
N ALA A 117 -1.05 16.75 46.38
CA ALA A 117 0.34 17.07 46.67
C ALA A 117 1.12 17.18 45.35
N GLU A 118 1.89 18.26 45.20
CA GLU A 118 2.85 18.42 44.11
C GLU A 118 3.87 17.26 44.17
N GLY A 119 3.70 16.27 43.30
CA GLY A 119 4.77 15.34 42.97
C GLY A 119 5.79 16.07 42.10
N GLU A 120 7.06 16.04 42.49
CA GLU A 120 8.13 16.51 41.60
C GLU A 120 8.08 15.69 40.30
N PRO A 121 7.94 16.33 39.12
CA PRO A 121 7.96 15.58 37.88
C PRO A 121 9.37 15.03 37.67
N THR A 122 9.51 13.70 37.65
CA THR A 122 10.69 13.00 37.10
C THR A 122 10.68 13.07 35.57
N GLY A 123 10.34 14.24 35.03
CA GLY A 123 10.06 14.47 33.62
C GLY A 123 11.34 14.71 32.84
N ARG A 124 11.33 14.26 31.59
CA ARG A 124 12.36 14.51 30.58
C ARG A 124 12.55 16.03 30.42
N ASN A 125 13.76 16.53 30.66
CA ASN A 125 14.03 17.98 30.72
C ASN A 125 14.33 18.56 29.32
N VAL A 126 13.38 18.38 28.41
CA VAL A 126 13.42 18.88 27.03
C VAL A 126 12.82 20.30 26.98
N ASP A 127 13.41 21.19 26.18
CA ASP A 127 12.87 22.54 25.93
C ASP A 127 12.08 22.56 24.61
N PRO A 128 10.73 22.63 24.64
CA PRO A 128 9.91 22.64 23.42
C PRO A 128 10.17 23.86 22.53
N ALA A 129 10.77 24.94 23.05
CA ALA A 129 11.14 26.12 22.25
C ALA A 129 12.35 25.87 21.32
N LEU A 130 13.02 24.72 21.44
CA LEU A 130 14.08 24.28 20.54
C LEU A 130 13.57 23.43 19.37
N ARG A 131 12.32 22.94 19.40
CA ARG A 131 11.78 22.04 18.38
C ARG A 131 11.36 22.78 17.12
N SER A 132 11.63 22.15 15.97
CA SER A 132 11.11 22.56 14.67
C SER A 132 10.37 21.42 13.99
N LEU A 133 9.08 21.62 13.69
CA LEU A 133 8.20 20.66 13.03
C LEU A 133 7.30 21.37 12.01
N GLU A 134 7.64 21.28 10.73
CA GLU A 134 6.85 21.77 9.61
C GLU A 134 6.20 20.61 8.83
N ILE A 135 5.06 20.88 8.18
CA ILE A 135 4.28 19.90 7.41
C ILE A 135 4.08 20.46 6.00
N ALA A 136 4.34 19.64 4.98
CA ALA A 136 4.13 19.95 3.58
C ALA A 136 3.48 18.75 2.84
N ASN A 137 2.92 19.02 1.66
CA ASN A 137 2.12 18.07 0.87
C ASN A 137 0.86 17.51 1.58
N ASP A 138 0.44 18.11 2.69
CA ASP A 138 -0.80 17.72 3.38
C ASP A 138 -2.04 18.22 2.63
N MET A 139 -2.80 17.28 2.07
CA MET A 139 -4.04 17.55 1.34
C MET A 139 -5.29 17.63 2.24
N THR A 140 -5.14 17.44 3.57
CA THR A 140 -6.28 17.36 4.50
C THR A 140 -7.13 18.63 4.47
N GLY A 141 -8.46 18.47 4.38
CA GLY A 141 -9.41 19.56 4.17
C GLY A 141 -9.39 20.22 2.78
N GLN A 142 -8.50 19.80 1.88
CA GLN A 142 -8.29 20.36 0.52
C GLN A 142 -8.62 19.35 -0.60
N SER A 143 -9.31 18.24 -0.27
CA SER A 143 -9.82 17.31 -1.28
C SER A 143 -10.87 18.00 -2.17
N THR A 144 -10.74 17.79 -3.48
CA THR A 144 -11.48 18.47 -4.54
C THR A 144 -12.14 17.51 -5.54
N GLY A 145 -11.69 16.26 -5.57
CA GLY A 145 -12.12 15.26 -6.54
C GLY A 145 -13.61 14.94 -6.54
N THR A 146 -14.25 15.04 -7.70
CA THR A 146 -15.67 14.73 -7.88
C THR A 146 -15.92 13.28 -8.31
N GLY A 147 -14.89 12.59 -8.81
CA GLY A 147 -15.00 11.27 -9.45
C GLY A 147 -15.24 11.32 -10.95
N GLU A 148 -15.36 12.50 -11.57
CA GLU A 148 -15.50 12.64 -13.02
C GLU A 148 -14.20 12.34 -13.78
N TYR A 149 -14.32 11.89 -15.03
CA TYR A 149 -13.17 11.53 -15.88
C TYR A 149 -12.17 12.68 -16.05
N ASP A 150 -12.67 13.92 -16.17
CA ASP A 150 -11.83 15.10 -16.34
C ASP A 150 -10.95 15.39 -15.10
N ASP A 151 -11.31 14.90 -13.91
CA ASP A 151 -10.47 15.03 -12.70
C ASP A 151 -9.26 14.07 -12.75
N PHE A 152 -9.44 12.80 -13.14
CA PHE A 152 -8.30 11.90 -13.40
C PHE A 152 -7.34 12.50 -14.44
N VAL A 153 -7.89 13.13 -15.48
CA VAL A 153 -7.11 13.83 -16.51
C VAL A 153 -6.33 15.04 -15.96
N LYS A 154 -6.72 15.64 -14.83
CA LYS A 154 -5.89 16.63 -14.10
C LYS A 154 -4.70 15.94 -13.44
N VAL A 155 -4.93 14.89 -12.65
CA VAL A 155 -3.88 14.13 -11.93
C VAL A 155 -2.76 13.70 -12.88
N PHE A 156 -3.09 13.02 -13.97
CA PHE A 156 -2.08 12.53 -14.92
C PHE A 156 -1.32 13.65 -15.65
N ARG A 157 -1.94 14.82 -15.86
CA ARG A 157 -1.25 15.98 -16.44
C ARG A 157 -0.29 16.61 -15.43
N ASP A 158 -0.71 16.82 -14.20
CA ASP A 158 0.14 17.37 -13.13
C ASP A 158 1.31 16.42 -12.82
N ARG A 159 1.06 15.11 -12.73
CA ARG A 159 2.09 14.05 -12.69
C ARG A 159 3.11 14.20 -13.81
N TYR A 160 2.64 14.28 -15.05
CA TYR A 160 3.53 14.44 -16.21
C TYR A 160 4.32 15.75 -16.11
N GLU A 161 3.69 16.88 -15.77
CA GLU A 161 4.37 18.18 -15.69
C GLU A 161 5.43 18.23 -14.60
N LYS A 162 5.15 17.67 -13.42
CA LYS A 162 6.07 17.52 -12.27
C LYS A 162 7.23 16.56 -12.55
N LEU A 163 6.97 15.34 -13.03
CA LEU A 163 8.04 14.35 -13.27
C LEU A 163 8.90 14.73 -14.49
N SER A 164 8.29 15.21 -15.58
CA SER A 164 9.06 15.64 -16.76
C SER A 164 9.98 16.83 -16.47
N LYS A 165 9.64 17.72 -15.52
CA LYS A 165 10.50 18.80 -15.01
C LYS A 165 11.83 18.27 -14.44
N MET A 166 11.84 17.09 -13.82
CA MET A 166 13.07 16.43 -13.34
C MET A 166 13.92 15.84 -14.48
N LEU A 167 13.26 15.45 -15.58
CA LEU A 167 13.87 14.80 -16.75
C LEU A 167 14.34 15.78 -17.84
N ARG A 168 13.72 16.97 -17.97
CA ARG A 168 14.08 18.04 -18.93
C ARG A 168 15.54 18.53 -18.81
N GLY A 169 16.21 18.28 -17.69
CA GLY A 169 17.65 18.56 -17.53
C GLY A 169 18.58 17.49 -18.10
N ARG A 170 18.05 16.30 -18.47
CA ARG A 170 18.79 15.15 -18.99
C ARG A 170 18.66 14.99 -20.51
N VAL A 171 17.53 15.44 -21.08
CA VAL A 171 17.19 15.25 -22.51
C VAL A 171 16.64 16.52 -23.15
N ASN A 172 16.90 16.73 -24.44
CA ASN A 172 16.34 17.81 -25.26
C ASN A 172 14.98 17.37 -25.85
N HIS A 173 14.01 17.17 -24.96
CA HIS A 173 12.68 16.65 -25.24
C HIS A 173 11.98 17.32 -26.42
N ARG A 174 11.50 16.50 -27.36
CA ARG A 174 10.53 16.84 -28.40
C ARG A 174 9.21 16.10 -28.11
N PRO A 175 8.04 16.72 -28.27
CA PRO A 175 6.77 16.01 -28.07
C PRO A 175 6.56 14.88 -29.07
N ALA A 176 5.85 13.82 -28.68
CA ALA A 176 5.51 12.65 -29.50
C ALA A 176 4.90 13.03 -30.87
N LYS A 177 4.02 14.04 -30.89
CA LYS A 177 3.42 14.58 -32.11
C LYS A 177 4.39 15.36 -33.00
N ALA A 178 5.49 15.88 -32.46
CA ALA A 178 6.57 16.45 -33.24
C ALA A 178 7.49 15.36 -33.80
N ILE A 179 7.80 14.33 -33.01
CA ILE A 179 8.64 13.19 -33.42
C ILE A 179 8.01 12.41 -34.58
N SER A 180 6.70 12.15 -34.54
CA SER A 180 5.93 11.53 -35.64
C SER A 180 5.85 12.34 -36.94
N ASN A 181 6.43 13.54 -37.01
CA ASN A 181 6.58 14.36 -38.22
C ASN A 181 8.05 14.57 -38.64
N MET A 182 9.02 13.91 -37.98
CA MET A 182 10.45 13.95 -38.33
C MET A 182 10.81 12.93 -39.43
N SER A 183 11.98 13.10 -40.04
CA SER A 183 12.48 12.15 -41.04
C SER A 183 13.05 10.89 -40.38
N GLY A 184 12.96 9.74 -41.06
CA GLY A 184 13.59 8.52 -40.62
C GLY A 184 15.13 8.65 -40.58
N GLY A 185 15.75 8.13 -39.53
CA GLY A 185 17.19 8.32 -39.27
C GLY A 185 17.57 9.66 -38.63
N GLU A 186 16.62 10.51 -38.23
CA GLU A 186 16.89 11.64 -37.32
C GLU A 186 16.97 11.18 -35.86
N ASP A 187 17.82 11.83 -35.06
CA ASP A 187 17.88 11.63 -33.61
C ASP A 187 16.74 12.36 -32.90
N ALA A 188 16.06 11.65 -32.00
CA ALA A 188 14.91 12.12 -31.24
C ALA A 188 15.02 11.78 -29.75
N GLU A 189 14.40 12.62 -28.93
CA GLU A 189 14.44 12.53 -27.47
C GLU A 189 13.05 12.80 -26.93
N LEU A 190 12.51 11.88 -26.13
CA LEU A 190 11.12 11.92 -25.64
C LEU A 190 11.11 11.83 -24.11
N ILE A 191 10.08 12.44 -23.51
CA ILE A 191 9.70 12.26 -22.11
C ILE A 191 8.21 11.94 -22.14
N GLY A 192 7.80 10.85 -21.51
CA GLY A 192 6.41 10.39 -21.50
C GLY A 192 6.10 9.55 -20.27
N LEU A 193 4.81 9.27 -20.07
CA LEU A 193 4.33 8.20 -19.19
C LEU A 193 4.35 6.86 -19.96
N VAL A 194 4.54 5.74 -19.27
CA VAL A 194 4.53 4.40 -19.87
C VAL A 194 3.09 3.90 -20.07
N ASP A 195 2.64 3.77 -21.32
CA ASP A 195 1.29 3.33 -21.72
C ASP A 195 1.21 1.81 -21.98
N ASP A 196 2.24 1.23 -22.61
CA ASP A 196 2.38 -0.23 -22.77
C ASP A 196 3.85 -0.66 -22.78
N VAL A 197 4.14 -1.86 -22.29
CA VAL A 197 5.45 -2.54 -22.40
C VAL A 197 5.24 -3.97 -22.87
N ARG A 198 5.62 -4.25 -24.13
CA ARG A 198 5.41 -5.56 -24.76
C ARG A 198 6.67 -6.13 -25.41
N SER A 199 6.88 -7.44 -25.20
CA SER A 199 7.97 -8.17 -25.87
C SER A 199 7.62 -8.54 -27.32
N THR A 200 8.63 -8.49 -28.18
CA THR A 200 8.54 -8.84 -29.60
C THR A 200 8.99 -10.28 -29.86
N LYS A 201 8.62 -10.85 -31.01
CA LYS A 201 8.97 -12.23 -31.40
C LYS A 201 10.48 -12.48 -31.54
N SER A 202 11.32 -11.45 -31.62
CA SER A 202 12.79 -11.56 -31.60
C SER A 202 13.40 -11.35 -30.20
N GLY A 203 12.59 -11.03 -29.19
CA GLY A 203 13.02 -10.77 -27.81
C GLY A 203 13.54 -9.36 -27.54
N HIS A 204 13.21 -8.38 -28.40
CA HIS A 204 13.30 -6.93 -28.07
C HIS A 204 11.99 -6.49 -27.42
N TRP A 205 11.94 -5.31 -26.80
CA TRP A 205 10.70 -4.75 -26.23
C TRP A 205 10.29 -3.49 -26.98
N ILE A 206 8.98 -3.30 -27.15
CA ILE A 206 8.38 -2.01 -27.51
C ILE A 206 7.77 -1.44 -26.23
N ILE A 207 8.12 -0.19 -25.94
CA ILE A 207 7.52 0.65 -24.91
C ILE A 207 6.72 1.72 -25.66
N GLU A 208 5.43 1.90 -25.37
CA GLU A 208 4.70 3.08 -25.84
C GLU A 208 4.74 4.16 -24.76
N LEU A 209 5.15 5.37 -25.16
CA LEU A 209 5.27 6.51 -24.26
C LEU A 209 4.26 7.60 -24.66
N GLU A 210 3.37 7.98 -23.74
CA GLU A 210 2.44 9.09 -23.92
C GLU A 210 3.01 10.41 -23.38
N ASP A 211 2.87 11.49 -24.15
CA ASP A 211 2.87 12.85 -23.62
C ASP A 211 1.57 13.58 -23.96
N THR A 212 1.43 14.81 -23.46
CA THR A 212 0.26 15.69 -23.68
C THR A 212 -0.10 15.97 -25.16
N THR A 213 0.66 15.45 -26.13
CA THR A 213 0.41 15.54 -27.57
C THR A 213 0.07 14.21 -28.24
N GLY A 214 0.26 13.06 -27.56
CA GLY A 214 -0.06 11.70 -28.01
C GLY A 214 1.01 10.65 -27.63
N THR A 215 0.84 9.41 -28.10
CA THR A 215 1.78 8.30 -27.88
C THR A 215 2.87 8.21 -28.97
N PHE A 216 4.02 7.63 -28.61
CA PHE A 216 5.06 7.24 -29.58
C PHE A 216 5.78 5.92 -29.19
N PRO A 217 5.93 4.94 -30.12
CA PRO A 217 6.54 3.65 -29.82
C PRO A 217 8.08 3.70 -29.86
N CYS A 218 8.68 3.16 -28.79
CA CYS A 218 10.11 3.15 -28.53
C CYS A 218 10.62 1.71 -28.40
N LEU A 219 11.57 1.29 -29.24
CA LEU A 219 12.12 -0.08 -29.23
C LEU A 219 13.43 -0.14 -28.44
N VAL A 220 13.45 -0.97 -27.38
CA VAL A 220 14.66 -1.34 -26.65
C VAL A 220 15.20 -2.67 -27.19
N MET A 221 16.45 -2.66 -27.65
CA MET A 221 17.15 -3.86 -28.11
C MET A 221 17.78 -4.62 -26.93
N LYS A 222 17.87 -5.94 -27.05
CA LYS A 222 18.16 -6.88 -25.93
C LYS A 222 19.64 -7.11 -25.65
N ASP A 223 20.45 -6.58 -26.54
CA ASP A 223 21.90 -6.60 -26.62
C ASP A 223 22.50 -5.23 -26.24
N LYS A 224 21.66 -4.29 -25.76
CA LYS A 224 22.05 -3.01 -25.14
C LYS A 224 21.96 -3.09 -23.62
N ASP A 225 22.83 -2.39 -22.91
CA ASP A 225 22.89 -2.35 -21.44
C ASP A 225 21.57 -1.88 -20.79
N ILE A 226 20.82 -1.02 -21.47
CA ILE A 226 19.51 -0.52 -21.03
C ILE A 226 18.39 -1.59 -21.02
N ALA A 227 18.62 -2.78 -21.59
CA ALA A 227 17.63 -3.86 -21.59
C ALA A 227 17.17 -4.24 -20.18
N GLY A 228 18.09 -4.27 -19.21
CA GLY A 228 17.79 -4.58 -17.81
C GLY A 228 17.00 -3.50 -17.07
N TYR A 229 16.72 -2.34 -17.68
CA TYR A 229 15.79 -1.36 -17.14
C TYR A 229 14.35 -1.59 -17.59
N VAL A 230 14.11 -2.38 -18.65
CA VAL A 230 12.75 -2.68 -19.12
C VAL A 230 12.02 -3.58 -18.13
N ASP A 231 12.72 -4.55 -17.55
CA ASP A 231 12.22 -5.39 -16.45
C ASP A 231 12.15 -4.64 -15.10
N GLU A 232 12.46 -3.33 -15.08
CA GLU A 232 12.27 -2.42 -13.93
C GLU A 232 11.19 -1.35 -14.20
N LEU A 233 10.42 -1.47 -15.30
CA LEU A 233 9.32 -0.56 -15.64
C LEU A 233 7.99 -1.00 -15.01
N LEU A 234 7.16 0.00 -14.70
CA LEU A 234 5.74 -0.11 -14.34
C LEU A 234 4.93 0.73 -15.33
N MET A 235 3.61 0.51 -15.41
CA MET A 235 2.75 1.42 -16.19
C MET A 235 2.68 2.79 -15.49
N ASP A 236 2.29 3.82 -16.24
CA ASP A 236 2.03 5.19 -15.78
C ASP A 236 3.22 5.96 -15.17
N GLU A 237 4.40 5.34 -15.05
CA GLU A 237 5.61 6.01 -14.60
C GLU A 237 6.17 6.95 -15.69
N CYS A 238 6.82 8.05 -15.29
CA CYS A 238 7.47 8.94 -16.25
C CYS A 238 8.93 8.57 -16.48
N ILE A 239 9.30 8.30 -17.75
CA ILE A 239 10.69 8.12 -18.18
C ILE A 239 11.07 9.04 -19.32
N ALA A 240 12.37 9.23 -19.53
CA ALA A 240 12.93 9.85 -20.72
C ALA A 240 13.76 8.86 -21.53
N VAL A 241 13.70 8.98 -22.85
CA VAL A 241 14.47 8.15 -23.79
C VAL A 241 15.14 9.02 -24.85
N GLN A 242 16.31 8.58 -25.32
CA GLN A 242 17.05 9.19 -26.44
C GLN A 242 17.44 8.10 -27.43
N GLY A 243 17.45 8.40 -28.73
CA GLY A 243 17.97 7.51 -29.77
C GLY A 243 17.65 7.98 -31.19
N THR A 244 17.77 7.08 -32.17
CA THR A 244 17.55 7.41 -33.60
C THR A 244 16.25 6.79 -34.13
N LEU A 245 15.51 7.54 -34.95
CA LEU A 245 14.30 7.06 -35.61
C LEU A 245 14.57 5.97 -36.66
N SER A 246 13.64 5.03 -36.79
CA SER A 246 13.59 4.03 -37.86
C SER A 246 13.60 4.67 -39.26
N GLY A 247 13.97 3.91 -40.29
CA GLY A 247 14.04 4.42 -41.66
C GLY A 247 12.71 4.88 -42.27
N ASP A 248 11.59 4.50 -41.65
CA ASP A 248 10.22 4.91 -41.95
C ASP A 248 9.63 5.89 -40.91
N ALA A 249 10.44 6.35 -39.95
CA ALA A 249 10.07 7.19 -38.79
C ALA A 249 8.96 6.64 -37.87
N GLY A 250 8.55 5.38 -38.03
CA GLY A 250 7.46 4.77 -37.25
C GLY A 250 7.84 4.34 -35.83
N ILE A 251 9.13 4.20 -35.49
CA ILE A 251 9.62 3.72 -34.19
C ILE A 251 10.92 4.44 -33.81
N LEU A 252 11.11 4.77 -32.53
CA LEU A 252 12.38 5.26 -31.98
C LEU A 252 13.25 4.08 -31.50
N PHE A 253 14.45 3.87 -32.05
CA PHE A 253 15.39 2.89 -31.51
C PHE A 253 16.14 3.50 -30.31
N VAL A 254 15.84 3.04 -29.09
CA VAL A 254 16.37 3.66 -27.86
C VAL A 254 17.84 3.32 -27.67
N ASP A 255 18.67 4.35 -27.47
CA ASP A 255 20.09 4.25 -27.10
C ASP A 255 20.31 4.47 -25.60
N SER A 256 19.53 5.36 -24.97
CA SER A 256 19.58 5.60 -23.53
C SER A 256 18.19 5.78 -22.93
N MET A 257 18.04 5.42 -21.65
CA MET A 257 16.83 5.58 -20.85
C MET A 257 17.20 6.25 -19.52
N HIS A 258 16.37 7.18 -19.05
CA HIS A 258 16.58 7.93 -17.82
C HIS A 258 15.30 7.99 -16.98
N PHE A 259 15.43 7.68 -15.69
CA PHE A 259 14.40 7.85 -14.68
C PHE A 259 14.56 9.21 -13.96
N PRO A 260 13.50 9.75 -13.33
CA PRO A 260 13.57 11.01 -12.57
C PRO A 260 14.67 10.98 -11.51
N ASP A 261 14.71 9.88 -10.73
CA ASP A 261 15.77 9.46 -9.80
C ASP A 261 16.10 10.45 -8.65
N VAL A 262 16.76 9.94 -7.63
CA VAL A 262 17.45 10.74 -6.62
C VAL A 262 18.84 11.10 -7.18
N PRO A 263 19.25 12.38 -7.23
CA PRO A 263 20.57 12.74 -7.71
C PRO A 263 21.68 12.09 -6.86
N ARG A 264 22.67 11.44 -7.48
CA ARG A 264 23.85 10.87 -6.76
C ARG A 264 24.69 11.89 -5.98
N SER A 265 24.44 13.18 -6.19
CA SER A 265 25.04 14.29 -5.45
C SER A 265 24.16 14.81 -4.30
N HIS A 266 22.98 14.22 -4.06
CA HIS A 266 22.13 14.53 -2.91
C HIS A 266 22.94 14.32 -1.62
N ARG A 267 22.88 15.33 -0.77
CA ARG A 267 23.36 15.29 0.61
C ARG A 267 22.12 15.51 1.45
N PRO A 268 21.80 14.61 2.39
CA PRO A 268 20.65 14.82 3.22
C PRO A 268 20.90 15.94 4.22
N ASN A 269 19.82 16.55 4.70
CA ASN A 269 19.85 17.48 5.81
C ASN A 269 20.03 16.73 7.15
N THR A 270 20.46 17.45 8.18
CA THR A 270 20.70 16.92 9.53
C THR A 270 20.37 17.99 10.56
N ALA A 271 19.85 17.59 11.72
CA ALA A 271 19.63 18.49 12.86
C ALA A 271 20.96 19.10 13.37
N ASP A 272 20.90 20.33 13.87
CA ASP A 272 22.05 21.02 14.51
C ASP A 272 22.30 20.56 15.98
N ARG A 273 21.55 19.56 16.48
CA ARG A 273 21.57 19.08 17.87
C ARG A 273 21.35 17.57 17.98
N ASP A 274 21.89 16.93 19.02
CA ASP A 274 21.58 15.55 19.42
C ASP A 274 20.08 15.37 19.70
N VAL A 275 19.30 14.91 18.71
CA VAL A 275 17.87 14.62 18.84
C VAL A 275 17.47 13.43 17.96
N GLN A 276 16.49 12.65 18.41
CA GLN A 276 16.08 11.39 17.80
C GLN A 276 14.58 11.37 17.49
N ALA A 277 14.21 10.55 16.49
CA ALA A 277 12.83 10.20 16.18
C ALA A 277 12.62 8.68 16.28
N ALA A 278 11.48 8.26 16.81
CA ALA A 278 11.00 6.88 16.73
C ALA A 278 10.02 6.75 15.55
N LEU A 279 10.23 5.75 14.70
CA LEU A 279 9.45 5.49 13.50
C LEU A 279 8.72 4.15 13.67
N ILE A 280 7.39 4.16 13.62
CA ILE A 280 6.53 2.97 13.72
C ILE A 280 5.39 3.03 12.69
N SER A 281 4.65 1.93 12.56
CA SER A 281 3.47 1.78 11.71
C SER A 281 2.66 0.58 12.20
N ASP A 282 1.48 0.35 11.61
CA ASP A 282 0.79 -0.93 11.62
C ASP A 282 0.53 -1.43 13.06
N VAL A 283 -0.13 -0.58 13.84
CA VAL A 283 -0.42 -0.82 15.25
C VAL A 283 -1.61 -1.77 15.41
N HIS A 284 -2.61 -1.70 14.52
CA HIS A 284 -3.74 -2.63 14.42
C HIS A 284 -4.52 -2.87 15.72
N VAL A 285 -4.76 -1.80 16.50
CA VAL A 285 -5.59 -1.90 17.72
C VAL A 285 -7.01 -2.31 17.32
N GLY A 286 -7.54 -3.32 18.02
CA GLY A 286 -8.82 -3.96 17.71
C GLY A 286 -8.69 -5.40 17.20
N SER A 287 -7.53 -5.78 16.66
CA SER A 287 -7.19 -7.15 16.30
C SER A 287 -6.92 -8.02 17.54
N GLN A 288 -7.36 -9.29 17.51
CA GLN A 288 -6.98 -10.30 18.52
C GLN A 288 -5.46 -10.56 18.56
N GLU A 289 -4.74 -10.28 17.46
CA GLU A 289 -3.29 -10.45 17.35
C GLU A 289 -2.51 -9.16 17.71
N PHE A 290 -3.17 -8.09 18.19
CA PHE A 290 -2.49 -6.88 18.64
C PHE A 290 -1.53 -7.16 19.81
N MET A 291 -0.25 -6.84 19.65
CA MET A 291 0.79 -7.09 20.64
C MET A 291 0.81 -6.02 21.75
N ALA A 292 -0.32 -5.81 22.44
CA ALA A 292 -0.44 -4.87 23.56
C ALA A 292 0.67 -5.02 24.62
N GLY A 293 1.12 -6.26 24.87
CA GLY A 293 2.24 -6.55 25.77
C GLY A 293 3.60 -6.05 25.28
N ALA A 294 3.82 -5.94 23.96
CA ALA A 294 5.01 -5.33 23.36
C ALA A 294 4.87 -3.81 23.26
N TRP A 295 3.70 -3.30 22.89
CA TRP A 295 3.38 -1.86 22.90
C TRP A 295 3.66 -1.24 24.26
N ASN A 296 3.14 -1.84 25.35
CA ASN A 296 3.36 -1.33 26.70
C ASN A 296 4.86 -1.32 27.08
N ARG A 297 5.65 -2.31 26.62
CA ARG A 297 7.12 -2.33 26.84
C ARG A 297 7.85 -1.24 26.06
N PHE A 298 7.33 -0.82 24.91
CA PHE A 298 7.84 0.31 24.15
C PHE A 298 7.48 1.64 24.82
N ALA A 299 6.22 1.82 25.22
CA ALA A 299 5.76 2.99 25.96
C ALA A 299 6.54 3.17 27.28
N ASP A 300 6.65 2.13 28.11
CA ASP A 300 7.46 2.10 29.34
C ASP A 300 8.92 2.52 29.07
N TRP A 301 9.50 2.07 27.94
CA TRP A 301 10.89 2.37 27.58
C TRP A 301 11.11 3.83 27.16
N LEU A 302 10.11 4.49 26.55
CA LEU A 302 10.20 5.91 26.16
C LEU A 302 10.35 6.88 27.36
N HIS A 303 9.98 6.43 28.57
CA HIS A 303 10.21 7.15 29.84
C HIS A 303 11.63 6.97 30.43
N THR A 304 12.51 6.19 29.80
CA THR A 304 13.85 5.88 30.34
C THR A 304 14.94 6.84 29.86
N GLU A 305 16.05 6.92 30.60
CA GLU A 305 17.26 7.67 30.20
C GLU A 305 17.81 7.24 28.82
N GLU A 306 17.58 5.99 28.39
CA GLU A 306 17.97 5.51 27.05
C GLU A 306 17.15 6.12 25.91
N ALA A 307 15.99 6.71 26.22
CA ALA A 307 15.05 7.32 25.28
C ALA A 307 14.91 8.84 25.44
N GLU A 308 15.66 9.47 26.37
CA GLU A 308 15.56 10.91 26.70
C GLU A 308 15.69 11.82 25.46
N ARG A 309 16.51 11.42 24.47
CA ARG A 309 16.75 12.18 23.23
C ARG A 309 15.70 11.95 22.14
N ILE A 310 14.79 10.99 22.29
CA ILE A 310 13.67 10.79 21.35
C ILE A 310 12.64 11.87 21.65
N GLU A 311 12.41 12.79 20.73
CA GLU A 311 11.45 13.88 20.89
C GLU A 311 10.26 13.80 19.94
N TYR A 312 10.39 12.97 18.89
CA TYR A 312 9.40 12.81 17.84
C TYR A 312 8.96 11.35 17.72
N LEU A 313 7.66 11.12 17.56
CA LEU A 313 7.09 9.80 17.25
C LEU A 313 6.31 9.89 15.92
N LEU A 314 6.74 9.12 14.93
CA LEU A 314 6.15 9.07 13.60
C LEU A 314 5.41 7.75 13.41
N ILE A 315 4.10 7.80 13.11
CA ILE A 315 3.26 6.63 12.87
C ILE A 315 2.78 6.61 11.41
N ALA A 316 3.26 5.64 10.62
CA ALA A 316 2.96 5.54 9.18
C ALA A 316 1.75 4.63 8.87
N GLY A 317 0.59 4.99 9.42
CA GLY A 317 -0.70 4.35 9.13
C GLY A 317 -1.02 3.12 9.98
N ASP A 318 -2.29 2.72 9.86
CA ASP A 318 -2.94 1.57 10.49
C ASP A 318 -2.81 1.59 12.03
N MET A 319 -3.31 2.67 12.62
CA MET A 319 -3.44 2.79 14.08
C MET A 319 -4.44 1.76 14.64
N VAL A 320 -5.45 1.37 13.84
CA VAL A 320 -6.51 0.42 14.18
C VAL A 320 -6.64 -0.66 13.10
N GLU A 321 -7.22 -1.81 13.47
CA GLU A 321 -7.43 -2.96 12.56
C GLU A 321 -8.55 -2.71 11.52
N GLY A 322 -9.41 -1.72 11.72
CA GLY A 322 -10.48 -1.41 10.78
C GLY A 322 -11.67 -2.37 10.90
N VAL A 323 -12.64 -2.22 10.00
CA VAL A 323 -13.84 -3.07 9.94
C VAL A 323 -14.23 -3.35 8.49
N GLY A 324 -14.21 -4.62 8.08
CA GLY A 324 -14.59 -5.06 6.73
C GLY A 324 -13.48 -4.90 5.68
N VAL A 325 -12.22 -4.79 6.10
CA VAL A 325 -11.05 -4.59 5.22
C VAL A 325 -10.77 -5.84 4.38
N TYR A 326 -10.89 -7.03 4.97
CA TYR A 326 -10.76 -8.32 4.30
C TYR A 326 -11.87 -9.32 4.70
N PRO A 327 -12.12 -10.39 3.91
CA PRO A 327 -13.17 -11.36 4.21
C PRO A 327 -12.90 -12.10 5.53
N ASN A 328 -13.95 -12.26 6.35
CA ASN A 328 -13.95 -12.91 7.66
C ASN A 328 -13.12 -12.19 8.75
N GLN A 329 -12.72 -10.93 8.53
CA GLN A 329 -12.03 -10.13 9.55
C GLN A 329 -12.82 -10.03 10.88
N ASP A 330 -14.15 -10.16 10.83
CA ASP A 330 -15.03 -10.20 12.01
C ASP A 330 -14.81 -11.43 12.91
N GLU A 331 -14.13 -12.48 12.44
CA GLU A 331 -13.67 -13.60 13.27
C GLU A 331 -12.31 -13.31 13.96
N GLU A 332 -11.55 -12.32 13.47
CA GLU A 332 -10.19 -11.95 13.94
C GLU A 332 -10.16 -10.66 14.82
N LEU A 333 -11.31 -9.99 15.00
CA LEU A 333 -11.47 -8.80 15.85
C LEU A 333 -11.76 -9.13 17.32
N ASP A 334 -11.15 -8.38 18.23
CA ASP A 334 -11.51 -8.27 19.66
C ASP A 334 -12.43 -7.07 19.90
N VAL A 335 -12.30 -6.00 19.09
CA VAL A 335 -13.15 -4.80 19.12
C VAL A 335 -13.79 -4.60 17.75
N ILE A 336 -15.12 -4.73 17.68
CA ILE A 336 -15.89 -4.84 16.43
C ILE A 336 -16.31 -3.47 15.88
N ASP A 337 -16.47 -2.44 16.72
CA ASP A 337 -16.82 -1.09 16.29
C ASP A 337 -15.57 -0.24 16.05
N ILE A 338 -15.54 0.48 14.92
CA ILE A 338 -14.38 1.27 14.49
C ILE A 338 -14.07 2.45 15.41
N TYR A 339 -15.09 3.06 16.02
CA TYR A 339 -14.87 4.16 16.96
C TYR A 339 -14.37 3.63 18.31
N GLU A 340 -14.87 2.47 18.76
CA GLU A 340 -14.32 1.76 19.94
C GLU A 340 -12.85 1.36 19.71
N GLN A 341 -12.43 1.00 18.49
CA GLN A 341 -11.02 0.77 18.15
C GLN A 341 -10.17 2.04 18.31
N TYR A 342 -10.65 3.21 17.85
CA TYR A 342 -9.93 4.47 18.04
C TYR A 342 -9.93 4.96 19.49
N GLU A 343 -11.00 4.73 20.26
CA GLU A 343 -11.00 4.96 21.72
C GLU A 343 -9.94 4.08 22.41
N ALA A 344 -9.83 2.81 22.03
CA ALA A 344 -8.81 1.89 22.55
C ALA A 344 -7.38 2.32 22.14
N PHE A 345 -7.16 2.75 20.90
CA PHE A 345 -5.86 3.30 20.46
C PHE A 345 -5.50 4.57 21.24
N SER A 346 -6.48 5.47 21.43
CA SER A 346 -6.35 6.69 22.24
C SER A 346 -5.99 6.36 23.69
N GLU A 347 -6.62 5.36 24.32
CA GLU A 347 -6.24 4.86 25.66
C GLU A 347 -4.82 4.30 25.69
N HIS A 348 -4.43 3.47 24.70
CA HIS A 348 -3.06 2.95 24.60
C HIS A 348 -2.01 4.06 24.42
N LEU A 349 -2.34 5.15 23.71
CA LEU A 349 -1.46 6.29 23.50
C LEU A 349 -1.17 7.07 24.80
N LYS A 350 -2.05 7.02 25.82
CA LYS A 350 -1.83 7.68 27.14
C LYS A 350 -0.61 7.14 27.91
N SER A 351 -0.09 5.98 27.52
CA SER A 351 1.14 5.41 28.09
C SER A 351 2.43 6.02 27.50
N VAL A 352 2.36 6.62 26.31
CA VAL A 352 3.46 7.32 25.63
C VAL A 352 3.78 8.63 26.36
N PRO A 353 5.05 9.06 26.53
CA PRO A 353 5.37 10.32 27.21
C PRO A 353 4.70 11.52 26.55
N GLY A 354 3.96 12.31 27.35
CA GLY A 354 3.23 13.50 26.90
C GLY A 354 4.11 14.69 26.51
N ASP A 355 5.44 14.54 26.53
CA ASP A 355 6.38 15.49 25.97
C ASP A 355 6.82 15.16 24.54
N LEU A 356 6.31 14.11 23.88
CA LEU A 356 6.65 13.79 22.49
C LEU A 356 5.80 14.58 21.48
N ASP A 357 6.44 15.12 20.45
CA ASP A 357 5.77 15.63 19.25
C ASP A 357 5.36 14.43 18.37
N ILE A 358 4.08 14.05 18.41
CA ILE A 358 3.56 12.90 17.65
C ILE A 358 3.00 13.36 16.29
N VAL A 359 3.41 12.69 15.21
CA VAL A 359 2.85 12.85 13.86
C VAL A 359 2.35 11.52 13.34
N MET A 360 1.18 11.53 12.71
CA MET A 360 0.58 10.35 12.09
C MET A 360 0.11 10.65 10.66
N ILE A 361 0.14 9.63 9.82
CA ILE A 361 -0.66 9.54 8.59
C ILE A 361 -1.60 8.34 8.71
N PRO A 362 -2.74 8.28 8.00
CA PRO A 362 -3.58 7.09 7.95
C PRO A 362 -2.95 5.97 7.10
N GLY A 363 -3.45 4.74 7.29
CA GLY A 363 -3.24 3.61 6.38
C GLY A 363 -4.53 3.13 5.71
N ASN A 364 -4.59 1.88 5.26
CA ASN A 364 -5.77 1.31 4.58
C ASN A 364 -6.72 0.50 5.47
N HIS A 365 -6.40 0.27 6.74
CA HIS A 365 -7.34 -0.20 7.76
C HIS A 365 -8.03 0.98 8.48
N ASP A 366 -7.38 2.14 8.51
CA ASP A 366 -7.94 3.37 9.09
C ASP A 366 -9.25 3.85 8.41
N ALA A 367 -10.09 4.55 9.18
CA ALA A 367 -11.43 5.02 8.78
C ALA A 367 -11.44 6.24 7.84
N VAL A 368 -10.59 6.22 6.81
CA VAL A 368 -10.48 7.22 5.75
C VAL A 368 -10.90 6.62 4.40
N ARG A 369 -10.80 7.38 3.30
CA ARG A 369 -11.03 6.79 1.97
C ARG A 369 -9.94 5.76 1.64
N LEU A 370 -10.35 4.64 1.04
CA LEU A 370 -9.45 3.57 0.56
C LEU A 370 -8.73 3.92 -0.76
N ALA A 371 -8.54 5.20 -1.07
CA ALA A 371 -7.91 5.67 -2.32
C ALA A 371 -6.89 6.76 -2.01
N GLU A 372 -5.67 6.59 -2.52
CA GLU A 372 -4.53 7.46 -2.27
C GLU A 372 -4.54 8.69 -3.20
N PRO A 373 -4.14 9.89 -2.74
CA PRO A 373 -3.77 10.22 -1.36
C PRO A 373 -4.96 10.14 -0.40
N GLN A 374 -4.75 9.76 0.85
CA GLN A 374 -5.80 9.69 1.86
C GLN A 374 -5.73 10.93 2.76
N PRO A 375 -6.84 11.62 3.08
CA PRO A 375 -6.82 12.75 4.01
C PRO A 375 -6.46 12.28 5.42
N GLY A 376 -5.92 13.18 6.25
CA GLY A 376 -5.93 13.00 7.70
C GLY A 376 -7.35 12.95 8.26
N PHE A 377 -7.47 12.62 9.54
CA PHE A 377 -8.74 12.35 10.21
C PHE A 377 -9.65 13.57 10.35
N ASP A 378 -10.96 13.30 10.35
CA ASP A 378 -12.02 14.31 10.52
C ASP A 378 -12.25 14.69 11.99
N ASP A 379 -13.10 15.69 12.23
CA ASP A 379 -13.35 16.25 13.56
C ASP A 379 -13.84 15.19 14.58
N GLU A 380 -14.57 14.16 14.16
CA GLU A 380 -15.11 13.11 15.04
C GLU A 380 -14.01 12.16 15.51
N LEU A 381 -13.16 11.69 14.59
CA LEU A 381 -11.97 10.90 14.93
C LEU A 381 -10.92 11.73 15.71
N ARG A 382 -10.79 13.03 15.41
CA ARG A 382 -9.91 13.97 16.13
C ARG A 382 -10.32 14.16 17.59
N ASP A 383 -11.62 14.28 17.88
CA ASP A 383 -12.13 14.40 19.26
C ASP A 383 -11.89 13.11 20.08
N ILE A 384 -12.02 11.93 19.45
CA ILE A 384 -11.70 10.62 20.07
C ILE A 384 -10.21 10.51 20.42
N MET A 385 -9.33 10.96 19.53
CA MET A 385 -7.86 10.87 19.68
C MET A 385 -7.24 11.94 20.58
N SER A 386 -7.99 12.43 21.57
CA SER A 386 -7.64 13.52 22.49
C SER A 386 -6.60 13.15 23.59
N ALA A 387 -5.98 11.97 23.53
CA ALA A 387 -4.93 11.55 24.46
C ALA A 387 -3.63 12.37 24.36
N HIS A 388 -3.30 12.85 23.16
CA HIS A 388 -2.15 13.71 22.85
C HIS A 388 -2.57 14.72 21.76
N ASP A 389 -1.95 15.90 21.71
CA ASP A 389 -2.13 16.84 20.58
C ASP A 389 -1.29 16.41 19.36
N ALA A 390 -1.54 15.19 18.88
CA ALA A 390 -0.85 14.61 17.74
C ALA A 390 -1.26 15.34 16.45
N ARG A 391 -0.31 15.52 15.52
CA ARG A 391 -0.59 16.07 14.19
C ARG A 391 -0.92 14.92 13.23
N ILE A 392 -2.18 14.79 12.84
CA ILE A 392 -2.62 13.76 11.89
C ILE A 392 -2.78 14.43 10.52
N THR A 393 -2.08 13.90 9.52
CA THR A 393 -1.90 14.50 8.19
C THR A 393 -2.23 13.49 7.09
N SER A 394 -2.26 13.91 5.82
CA SER A 394 -2.56 13.00 4.71
C SER A 394 -1.51 11.91 4.49
N ASN A 395 -1.92 10.74 4.00
CA ASN A 395 -1.02 9.76 3.40
C ASN A 395 -0.90 10.03 1.88
N PRO A 396 0.29 10.35 1.32
CA PRO A 396 1.54 10.69 1.98
C PRO A 396 1.60 12.16 2.47
N SER A 397 2.58 12.45 3.32
CA SER A 397 2.95 13.81 3.74
C SER A 397 4.47 13.96 3.87
N MET A 398 4.98 15.17 3.69
CA MET A 398 6.39 15.52 3.96
C MET A 398 6.49 16.26 5.29
N ILE A 399 7.22 15.69 6.24
CA ILE A 399 7.39 16.21 7.60
C ILE A 399 8.83 16.69 7.77
N THR A 400 9.03 17.97 8.10
CA THR A 400 10.38 18.51 8.35
C THR A 400 10.64 18.58 9.84
N LEU A 401 11.47 17.66 10.35
CA LEU A 401 11.91 17.59 11.74
C LEU A 401 13.30 18.20 11.88
N GLU A 402 13.45 19.34 12.55
CA GLU A 402 14.78 19.94 12.82
C GLU A 402 15.61 20.20 11.53
N GLY A 403 14.92 20.43 10.41
CA GLY A 403 15.51 20.58 9.07
C GLY A 403 15.67 19.27 8.27
N VAL A 404 15.42 18.11 8.87
CA VAL A 404 15.42 16.79 8.22
C VAL A 404 14.06 16.50 7.59
N ASN A 405 14.03 16.26 6.28
CA ASN A 405 12.82 15.97 5.52
C ASN A 405 12.48 14.47 5.59
N VAL A 406 11.35 14.13 6.22
CA VAL A 406 10.81 12.78 6.30
C VAL A 406 9.57 12.66 5.44
N LEU A 407 9.65 11.88 4.36
CA LEU A 407 8.46 11.49 3.59
C LEU A 407 7.81 10.30 4.31
N MET A 408 6.63 10.52 4.88
CA MET A 408 5.77 9.47 5.41
C MET A 408 4.77 9.04 4.33
N TYR A 409 4.67 7.74 4.11
CA TYR A 409 3.74 7.10 3.17
C TYR A 409 3.35 5.74 3.76
N HIS A 410 2.08 5.35 3.78
CA HIS A 410 1.71 4.11 4.47
C HIS A 410 2.33 2.86 3.82
N GLY A 411 2.28 2.75 2.48
CA GLY A 411 3.00 1.69 1.77
C GLY A 411 2.17 0.78 0.87
N VAL A 412 0.88 1.05 0.64
CA VAL A 412 -0.04 0.18 -0.13
C VAL A 412 0.52 -0.26 -1.48
N SER A 413 1.17 0.65 -2.21
CA SER A 413 1.79 0.36 -3.50
C SER A 413 2.98 -0.61 -3.47
N LEU A 414 3.56 -0.89 -2.30
CA LEU A 414 4.69 -1.82 -2.17
C LEU A 414 4.28 -3.24 -2.61
N ASP A 415 3.04 -3.67 -2.37
CA ASP A 415 2.51 -4.94 -2.90
C ASP A 415 2.58 -4.98 -4.43
N GLU A 416 2.21 -3.89 -5.08
CA GLU A 416 2.15 -3.78 -6.54
C GLU A 416 3.56 -3.70 -7.16
N VAL A 417 4.47 -3.00 -6.50
CA VAL A 417 5.91 -2.98 -6.84
C VAL A 417 6.55 -4.35 -6.66
N ILE A 418 6.19 -5.11 -5.62
CA ILE A 418 6.70 -6.47 -5.37
C ILE A 418 6.08 -7.49 -6.34
N ALA A 419 4.83 -7.29 -6.77
CA ALA A 419 4.12 -8.20 -7.67
C ALA A 419 4.58 -8.12 -9.14
N GLU A 420 4.88 -6.92 -9.65
CA GLU A 420 5.26 -6.73 -11.06
C GLU A 420 6.80 -6.77 -11.30
N LEU A 421 7.64 -6.52 -10.28
CA LEU A 421 9.10 -6.48 -10.45
C LEU A 421 9.83 -7.79 -10.10
N PRO A 422 11.06 -8.02 -10.62
CA PRO A 422 11.88 -9.18 -10.25
C PRO A 422 12.25 -9.23 -8.77
N ALA A 423 12.31 -10.44 -8.20
CA ALA A 423 12.52 -10.66 -6.76
C ALA A 423 13.88 -10.18 -6.20
N ASP A 424 14.88 -9.88 -7.05
CA ASP A 424 16.13 -9.23 -6.61
C ASP A 424 16.00 -7.70 -6.48
N LYS A 425 14.94 -7.12 -7.05
CA LYS A 425 14.60 -5.69 -7.09
C LYS A 425 13.55 -5.27 -6.06
N ALA A 426 12.62 -6.17 -5.74
CA ALA A 426 11.56 -5.95 -4.77
C ALA A 426 11.13 -7.30 -4.16
N SER A 427 10.98 -7.35 -2.83
CA SER A 427 10.47 -8.53 -2.11
C SER A 427 9.94 -8.11 -0.74
N TYR A 428 9.06 -8.92 -0.16
CA TYR A 428 8.58 -8.74 1.22
C TYR A 428 9.72 -8.91 2.25
N ASP A 429 10.71 -9.77 1.99
CA ASP A 429 11.86 -9.98 2.88
C ASP A 429 12.83 -8.78 2.93
N GLU A 430 12.86 -7.96 1.88
CA GLU A 430 13.75 -6.79 1.76
C GLU A 430 12.97 -5.57 1.25
N PRO A 431 11.95 -5.09 1.99
CA PRO A 431 10.96 -4.14 1.47
C PRO A 431 11.55 -2.77 1.13
N HIS A 432 12.65 -2.41 1.80
CA HIS A 432 13.47 -1.25 1.46
C HIS A 432 13.93 -1.23 -0.01
N LYS A 433 14.06 -2.38 -0.69
CA LYS A 433 14.37 -2.44 -2.13
C LYS A 433 13.19 -2.02 -3.01
N ALA A 434 11.96 -2.38 -2.63
CA ALA A 434 10.75 -1.86 -3.30
C ALA A 434 10.66 -0.34 -3.10
N MET A 435 10.94 0.16 -1.89
CA MET A 435 11.03 1.60 -1.60
C MET A 435 12.08 2.31 -2.47
N TYR A 436 13.22 1.67 -2.77
CA TYR A 436 14.22 2.23 -3.70
C TYR A 436 13.67 2.42 -5.12
N GLN A 437 12.74 1.57 -5.57
CA GLN A 437 12.11 1.74 -6.89
C GLN A 437 11.16 2.94 -6.89
N LEU A 438 10.41 3.17 -5.80
CA LEU A 438 9.59 4.38 -5.63
C LEU A 438 10.46 5.65 -5.62
N LEU A 439 11.59 5.65 -4.91
CA LEU A 439 12.57 6.74 -4.90
C LEU A 439 13.21 6.98 -6.29
N LYS A 440 13.53 5.92 -7.04
CA LYS A 440 14.03 5.97 -8.42
C LYS A 440 12.98 6.59 -9.38
N LYS A 441 11.71 6.25 -9.19
CA LYS A 441 10.57 6.75 -9.98
C LYS A 441 10.10 8.14 -9.54
N ARG A 442 10.48 8.58 -8.33
CA ARG A 442 10.07 9.83 -7.66
C ARG A 442 8.55 9.94 -7.51
N HIS A 443 7.91 8.81 -7.20
CA HIS A 443 6.46 8.68 -7.08
C HIS A 443 6.13 7.53 -6.13
N VAL A 444 5.20 7.70 -5.18
CA VAL A 444 4.87 6.64 -4.21
C VAL A 444 4.00 5.54 -4.82
N ALA A 445 2.95 5.85 -5.58
CA ALA A 445 2.12 4.85 -6.26
C ALA A 445 1.96 5.13 -7.77
N PRO A 446 2.95 4.78 -8.61
CA PRO A 446 2.95 5.17 -10.02
C PRO A 446 1.82 4.49 -10.82
N GLN A 447 1.67 3.17 -10.73
CA GLN A 447 0.74 2.42 -11.58
C GLN A 447 -0.73 2.70 -11.24
N PHE A 448 -1.58 2.76 -12.28
CA PHE A 448 -3.03 2.92 -12.15
C PHE A 448 -3.80 1.67 -12.60
N GLY A 449 -5.00 1.48 -12.04
CA GLY A 449 -5.92 0.40 -12.43
C GLY A 449 -5.56 -1.00 -11.91
N GLY A 450 -4.48 -1.15 -11.14
CA GLY A 450 -4.10 -2.38 -10.47
C GLY A 450 -4.73 -2.52 -9.07
N HIS A 451 -3.92 -2.77 -8.05
CA HIS A 451 -4.39 -2.91 -6.67
C HIS A 451 -4.54 -1.53 -5.99
N THR A 452 -3.58 -0.64 -6.22
CA THR A 452 -3.57 0.70 -5.63
C THR A 452 -4.68 1.55 -6.25
N ARG A 453 -5.54 2.14 -5.41
CA ARG A 453 -6.67 2.97 -5.87
C ARG A 453 -6.26 4.43 -5.85
N LEU A 454 -6.25 5.09 -7.01
CA LEU A 454 -5.95 6.51 -7.15
C LEU A 454 -7.20 7.37 -6.94
N ALA A 455 -7.12 8.38 -6.09
CA ALA A 455 -8.15 9.40 -5.93
C ALA A 455 -8.00 10.51 -7.00
N PRO A 456 -9.09 10.92 -7.67
CA PRO A 456 -9.02 11.90 -8.76
C PRO A 456 -9.03 13.34 -8.23
N GLU A 457 -7.88 13.83 -7.78
CA GLU A 457 -7.71 15.21 -7.27
C GLU A 457 -7.32 16.23 -8.37
N GLU A 458 -7.26 17.52 -8.05
CA GLU A 458 -6.70 18.52 -8.98
C GLU A 458 -5.17 18.45 -9.15
N LEU A 459 -4.46 17.82 -8.21
CA LEU A 459 -3.01 17.65 -8.21
C LEU A 459 -2.64 16.19 -7.89
N ASP A 460 -1.54 15.70 -8.45
CA ASP A 460 -0.92 14.44 -8.02
C ASP A 460 -0.01 14.70 -6.80
N TYR A 461 -0.56 14.45 -5.61
CA TYR A 461 0.14 14.50 -4.32
C TYR A 461 1.05 13.29 -4.07
N LEU A 462 1.05 12.29 -4.97
CA LEU A 462 1.85 11.06 -4.85
C LEU A 462 3.23 11.20 -5.53
N VAL A 463 3.46 12.31 -6.24
CA VAL A 463 4.77 12.70 -6.79
C VAL A 463 5.70 13.20 -5.69
N MET A 464 6.89 12.60 -5.58
CA MET A 464 7.96 13.07 -4.71
C MET A 464 8.67 14.27 -5.36
N GLU A 465 8.08 15.48 -5.35
CA GLU A 465 8.68 16.65 -6.03
C GLU A 465 10.08 17.00 -5.51
N ASP A 466 10.24 17.02 -4.19
CA ASP A 466 11.54 17.13 -3.51
C ASP A 466 12.10 15.74 -3.14
N VAL A 467 13.37 15.70 -2.74
CA VAL A 467 14.04 14.48 -2.28
C VAL A 467 13.99 14.47 -0.74
N PRO A 468 13.34 13.48 -0.11
CA PRO A 468 13.38 13.34 1.34
C PRO A 468 14.75 12.85 1.81
N ASP A 469 15.10 13.13 3.06
CA ASP A 469 16.28 12.60 3.74
C ASP A 469 16.00 11.21 4.33
N ILE A 470 14.76 11.00 4.78
CA ILE A 470 14.21 9.72 5.25
C ILE A 470 12.90 9.43 4.50
N PHE A 471 12.71 8.20 4.02
CA PHE A 471 11.46 7.70 3.47
C PHE A 471 10.94 6.58 4.38
N HIS A 472 9.79 6.78 5.01
CA HIS A 472 9.21 5.92 6.06
C HIS A 472 7.89 5.30 5.59
N THR A 473 7.76 3.97 5.74
CA THR A 473 6.58 3.17 5.37
C THR A 473 6.24 2.06 6.37
N GLY A 474 5.04 1.51 6.26
CA GLY A 474 4.51 0.33 6.95
C GLY A 474 3.86 -0.64 5.96
N HIS A 475 2.60 -1.03 6.20
CA HIS A 475 1.71 -1.88 5.37
C HIS A 475 2.17 -3.34 5.22
N VAL A 476 3.41 -3.58 4.77
CA VAL A 476 3.91 -4.93 4.47
C VAL A 476 4.31 -5.73 5.71
N HIS A 477 4.25 -5.14 6.90
CA HIS A 477 4.59 -5.73 8.21
C HIS A 477 6.00 -6.34 8.32
N LYS A 478 6.94 -5.95 7.45
CA LYS A 478 8.32 -6.48 7.40
C LYS A 478 9.35 -5.38 7.66
N LEU A 479 10.22 -5.60 8.63
CA LEU A 479 11.22 -4.64 9.05
C LEU A 479 12.38 -4.62 8.04
N GLY A 480 12.58 -3.50 7.35
CA GLY A 480 13.65 -3.40 6.37
C GLY A 480 14.13 -1.97 6.15
N TRP A 481 15.44 -1.76 6.12
CA TRP A 481 16.01 -0.42 5.95
C TRP A 481 17.31 -0.43 5.15
N GLY A 482 17.66 0.72 4.58
CA GLY A 482 18.93 0.94 3.89
C GLY A 482 19.02 2.32 3.24
N LYS A 483 20.11 2.61 2.52
CA LYS A 483 20.33 3.93 1.90
C LYS A 483 20.40 3.88 0.37
N TYR A 484 19.55 4.67 -0.29
CA TYR A 484 19.52 4.86 -1.74
C TYR A 484 19.95 6.28 -2.10
N HIS A 485 21.08 6.43 -2.80
CA HIS A 485 21.67 7.73 -3.13
C HIS A 485 21.71 8.72 -1.93
N ASN A 486 21.96 8.18 -0.72
CA ASN A 486 22.00 8.80 0.62
C ASN A 486 20.66 9.00 1.37
N VAL A 487 19.51 8.84 0.71
CA VAL A 487 18.18 8.80 1.38
C VAL A 487 18.07 7.54 2.23
N LEU A 488 17.62 7.64 3.48
CA LEU A 488 17.36 6.51 4.37
C LEU A 488 15.94 5.97 4.14
N ALA A 489 15.79 4.82 3.50
CA ALA A 489 14.52 4.11 3.41
C ALA A 489 14.32 3.23 4.66
N VAL A 490 13.14 3.26 5.26
CA VAL A 490 12.74 2.48 6.44
C VAL A 490 11.31 1.98 6.29
N ASN A 491 11.11 0.67 6.32
CA ASN A 491 9.83 0.05 6.64
C ASN A 491 9.86 -0.41 8.10
N SER A 492 8.86 -0.03 8.91
CA SER A 492 8.94 -0.16 10.38
C SER A 492 8.71 -1.57 10.94
N GLY A 493 8.14 -2.50 10.16
CA GLY A 493 7.51 -3.69 10.73
C GLY A 493 6.10 -3.34 11.24
N CYS A 494 5.62 -3.99 12.31
CA CYS A 494 4.28 -3.73 12.86
C CYS A 494 4.21 -3.98 14.39
N TRP A 495 3.02 -3.81 14.99
CA TRP A 495 2.71 -4.24 16.37
C TRP A 495 1.66 -5.36 16.42
N GLN A 496 1.43 -6.04 15.31
CA GLN A 496 0.50 -7.16 15.18
C GLN A 496 1.24 -8.49 15.05
N ALA A 497 0.84 -9.51 15.79
CA ALA A 497 1.30 -10.88 15.57
C ALA A 497 0.69 -11.46 14.27
N GLN A 498 1.19 -12.61 13.82
CA GLN A 498 0.84 -13.17 12.53
C GLN A 498 -0.64 -13.58 12.45
N THR A 499 -1.49 -12.87 11.70
CA THR A 499 -2.93 -13.20 11.57
C THR A 499 -3.18 -14.47 10.75
N ASP A 500 -4.37 -15.07 10.84
CA ASP A 500 -4.71 -16.25 10.03
C ASP A 500 -4.83 -15.90 8.54
N PHE A 501 -5.28 -14.68 8.20
CA PHE A 501 -5.12 -14.13 6.85
C PHE A 501 -3.65 -14.08 6.39
N GLN A 502 -2.73 -13.51 7.19
CA GLN A 502 -1.30 -13.44 6.85
C GLN A 502 -0.67 -14.83 6.68
N LYS A 503 -1.01 -15.79 7.56
CA LYS A 503 -0.63 -17.22 7.42
C LYS A 503 -1.10 -17.79 6.07
N SER A 504 -2.32 -17.48 5.64
CA SER A 504 -2.88 -18.00 4.39
C SER A 504 -2.14 -17.54 3.11
N VAL A 505 -1.51 -16.36 3.16
CA VAL A 505 -0.69 -15.80 2.07
C VAL A 505 0.82 -16.01 2.25
N ASN A 506 1.26 -16.65 3.34
CA ASN A 506 2.66 -16.91 3.72
C ASN A 506 3.46 -15.64 4.09
N ILE A 507 2.81 -14.64 4.69
CA ILE A 507 3.49 -13.47 5.29
C ILE A 507 3.83 -13.80 6.76
N ASP A 508 5.07 -13.52 7.17
CA ASP A 508 5.61 -13.74 8.53
C ASP A 508 6.14 -12.40 9.10
N PRO A 509 5.35 -11.67 9.90
CA PRO A 509 5.61 -10.26 10.22
C PRO A 509 6.76 -10.05 11.21
N ASP A 510 7.52 -8.98 11.02
CA ASP A 510 8.51 -8.52 11.99
C ASP A 510 7.84 -7.61 13.03
N ALA A 511 7.11 -8.25 13.94
CA ALA A 511 6.26 -7.59 14.91
C ALA A 511 7.00 -7.14 16.18
N GLY A 512 6.63 -6.00 16.75
CA GLY A 512 7.14 -5.46 18.01
C GLY A 512 8.56 -4.90 17.93
N TYR A 513 8.85 -4.10 16.90
CA TYR A 513 10.13 -3.39 16.75
C TYR A 513 9.90 -1.88 16.60
N ALA A 514 10.89 -1.07 17.00
CA ALA A 514 10.92 0.36 16.73
C ALA A 514 12.30 0.77 16.17
N PRO A 515 12.39 1.13 14.89
CA PRO A 515 13.45 1.98 14.34
C PRO A 515 13.56 3.32 15.08
N ILE A 516 14.75 3.63 15.57
CA ILE A 516 15.10 4.90 16.20
C ILE A 516 16.20 5.56 15.35
N VAL A 517 15.95 6.77 14.85
CA VAL A 517 16.87 7.53 13.99
C VAL A 517 17.48 8.70 14.75
N ASP A 518 18.80 8.83 14.69
CA ASP A 518 19.56 10.02 15.11
C ASP A 518 19.43 11.11 14.03
N LEU A 519 18.73 12.22 14.28
CA LEU A 519 18.43 13.25 13.27
C LEU A 519 19.65 14.11 12.90
N ASP A 520 20.68 14.15 13.75
CA ASP A 520 21.95 14.86 13.52
C ASP A 520 22.92 14.11 12.58
N THR A 521 22.73 12.79 12.40
CA THR A 521 23.64 11.94 11.63
C THR A 521 22.96 11.00 10.64
N LEU A 522 21.64 10.83 10.73
CA LEU A 522 20.84 9.82 10.05
C LEU A 522 21.40 8.40 10.21
N ASN A 523 21.97 8.13 11.38
CA ASN A 523 22.20 6.77 11.86
C ASN A 523 20.88 6.21 12.39
N MET A 524 20.74 4.88 12.34
CA MET A 524 19.52 4.21 12.80
C MET A 524 19.89 2.99 13.64
N THR A 525 19.18 2.83 14.75
CA THR A 525 19.17 1.61 15.55
C THR A 525 17.77 1.02 15.54
N VAL A 526 17.63 -0.28 15.82
CA VAL A 526 16.32 -0.91 16.02
C VAL A 526 16.25 -1.46 17.43
N ARG A 527 15.21 -1.09 18.16
CA ARG A 527 14.86 -1.71 19.44
C ARG A 527 13.80 -2.81 19.21
N LYS A 528 13.90 -3.90 19.96
CA LYS A 528 12.94 -5.01 19.95
C LYS A 528 12.16 -5.04 21.26
N PHE A 529 10.85 -5.20 21.15
CA PHE A 529 9.92 -5.25 22.28
C PHE A 529 9.06 -6.52 22.31
N SER A 530 8.97 -7.32 21.23
CA SER A 530 8.29 -8.62 21.22
C SER A 530 9.01 -9.70 22.04
#